data_AF-A0A371NDU9-F1
#
_entry.id   AF-A0A371NDU9-F1
#
_cell.length_a   1.000
_cell.length_b   1.000
_cell.length_c   1.000
_cell.angle_alpha   90.00
_cell.angle_beta   90.00
_cell.angle_gamma   90.00
#
_symmetry.space_group_name_H-M   'P 1'
#
loop_
_entity.id
_entity.type
_entity.pdbx_description
1 polymer ?
#
loop_
_entity_poly.entity_id
_entity_poly.type
_entity_poly.pdbx_seq_one_letter_code
_entity_poly.pdbx_strand_id
1 'polypeptide(L)'
;MKEELLKKCENLDSPDIMSSCRVLLELAEKKKDEIPEEDQSYLEMAENLKPSDVSKVLELALKIRESGDIKDTELKNAASKLIRAIEMS
;
A
#
# COMPACT_ATOMS: atom_id res chain seq x y z
N MET A 1 14.02 -4.65 -8.12
CA MET A 1 12.64 -4.83 -7.61
C MET A 1 12.10 -3.58 -6.90
N LYS A 2 12.47 -3.25 -5.65
CA LYS A 2 11.89 -2.06 -4.95
C LYS A 2 12.07 -0.75 -5.74
N GLU A 3 13.28 -0.45 -6.19
CA GLU A 3 13.57 0.79 -6.94
C GLU A 3 12.84 0.85 -8.30
N GLU A 4 12.65 -0.28 -8.96
CA GLU A 4 11.92 -0.36 -10.23
C GLU A 4 10.42 -0.09 -10.03
N LEU A 5 9.84 -0.62 -8.94
CA LEU A 5 8.44 -0.38 -8.60
C LEU A 5 8.20 1.07 -8.18
N LEU A 6 9.13 1.67 -7.43
CA LEU A 6 9.05 3.09 -7.07
C LEU A 6 9.11 4.00 -8.30
N LYS A 7 9.99 3.71 -9.27
CA LYS A 7 10.02 4.45 -10.55
C LYS A 7 8.71 4.35 -11.32
N LYS A 8 8.07 3.18 -11.33
CA LYS A 8 6.75 3.02 -11.96
C LYS A 8 5.69 3.91 -11.31
N CYS A 9 5.81 4.18 -10.01
CA CYS A 9 4.86 5.03 -9.28
C CYS A 9 4.94 6.52 -9.65
N GLU A 10 6.03 7.00 -10.27
CA GLU A 10 6.24 8.44 -10.56
C GLU A 10 5.17 9.06 -11.48
N ASN A 11 4.52 8.27 -12.34
CA ASN A 11 3.51 8.73 -13.29
C ASN A 11 2.22 7.87 -13.25
N LEU A 12 1.94 7.26 -12.10
CA LEU A 12 0.94 6.20 -12.00
C LEU A 12 -0.43 6.75 -11.59
N ASP A 13 -1.30 6.99 -12.58
CA ASP A 13 -2.68 7.44 -12.38
C ASP A 13 -3.71 6.36 -12.79
N SER A 14 -3.40 5.10 -12.50
CA SER A 14 -4.30 3.99 -12.80
C SER A 14 -5.43 3.90 -11.76
N PRO A 15 -6.72 4.00 -12.16
CA PRO A 15 -7.84 3.87 -11.24
C PRO A 15 -7.84 2.56 -10.45
N ASP A 16 -7.38 1.46 -11.07
CA ASP A 16 -7.30 0.14 -10.44
C ASP A 16 -6.23 0.09 -9.34
N ILE A 17 -5.11 0.78 -9.56
CA ILE A 17 -4.01 0.85 -8.59
C ILE A 17 -4.41 1.77 -7.44
N MET A 18 -5.03 2.91 -7.74
CA MET A 18 -5.59 3.81 -6.74
C MET A 18 -6.65 3.10 -5.87
N SER A 19 -7.52 2.28 -6.49
CA SER A 19 -8.47 1.45 -5.74
C SER A 19 -7.76 0.43 -4.85
N SER A 20 -6.69 -0.19 -5.35
CA SER A 20 -5.90 -1.16 -4.58
C SER A 20 -5.18 -0.50 -3.40
N CYS A 21 -4.68 0.73 -3.56
CA CYS A 21 -4.12 1.54 -2.50
C CYS A 21 -5.15 1.82 -1.39
N ARG A 22 -6.38 2.24 -1.76
CA ARG A 22 -7.46 2.48 -0.78
C ARG A 22 -7.79 1.24 0.03
N VAL A 23 -7.95 0.10 -0.63
CA VAL A 23 -8.22 -1.19 0.05
C VAL A 23 -7.12 -1.53 1.05
N LEU A 24 -5.85 -1.37 0.67
CA LEU A 24 -4.73 -1.64 1.57
C LEU A 24 -4.77 -0.71 2.80
N LEU A 25 -5.01 0.59 2.58
CA LEU A 25 -5.05 1.59 3.64
C LEU A 25 -6.24 1.37 4.61
N GLU A 26 -7.41 1.03 4.10
CA GLU A 26 -8.59 0.70 4.93
C GLU A 26 -8.35 -0.55 5.78
N LEU A 27 -7.68 -1.57 5.23
CA LEU A 27 -7.29 -2.75 5.99
C LEU A 27 -6.20 -2.43 7.00
N ALA A 28 -5.25 -1.56 6.65
CA ALA A 28 -4.20 -1.11 7.55
C ALA A 28 -4.78 -0.35 8.75
N GLU A 29 -5.78 0.51 8.56
CA GLU A 29 -6.45 1.19 9.68
C GLU A 29 -7.09 0.20 10.65
N LYS A 30 -7.79 -0.81 10.13
CA LYS A 30 -8.44 -1.86 10.94
C LYS A 30 -7.43 -2.70 11.74
N LYS A 31 -6.16 -2.72 11.33
CA LYS A 31 -5.10 -3.55 11.86
C LYS A 31 -3.91 -2.73 12.35
N LYS A 32 -4.13 -1.46 12.65
CA LYS A 32 -3.05 -0.52 12.97
C LYS A 32 -2.19 -0.94 14.16
N ASP A 33 -2.73 -1.72 15.09
CA ASP A 33 -1.99 -2.26 16.23
C ASP A 33 -0.89 -3.27 15.82
N GLU A 34 -0.96 -3.83 14.60
CA GLU A 34 0.02 -4.76 14.03
C GLU A 34 0.99 -4.07 13.05
N ILE A 35 0.77 -2.80 12.72
CA ILE A 35 1.47 -2.07 11.65
C ILE A 35 2.27 -0.92 12.27
N PRO A 36 3.43 -0.54 11.72
CA PRO A 36 4.14 0.65 12.17
C PRO A 36 3.22 1.87 12.25
N GLU A 37 3.34 2.68 13.30
CA GLU A 37 2.62 3.95 13.37
C GLU A 37 3.15 4.92 12.31
N GLU A 38 2.24 5.68 11.70
CA GLU A 38 2.51 6.76 10.74
C GLU A 38 2.00 8.08 11.33
N ASP A 39 2.54 9.21 10.86
CA ASP A 39 2.16 10.56 11.34
C ASP A 39 0.68 10.95 11.07
N GLN A 40 0.00 10.19 10.22
CA GLN A 40 -1.41 10.38 9.84
C GLN A 40 -2.13 9.03 9.83
N SER A 41 -3.45 9.03 10.02
CA SER A 41 -4.21 7.79 9.99
C SER A 41 -4.24 7.18 8.58
N TYR A 42 -4.31 5.86 8.50
CA TYR A 42 -4.39 5.18 7.20
C TYR A 42 -5.72 5.49 6.50
N LEU A 43 -6.78 5.74 7.27
CA LEU A 43 -8.06 6.18 6.74
C LEU A 43 -7.98 7.56 6.07
N GLU A 44 -7.34 8.54 6.71
CA GLU A 44 -7.15 9.88 6.12
C GLU A 44 -6.33 9.83 4.83
N MET A 45 -5.33 8.93 4.77
CA MET A 45 -4.58 8.67 3.55
C MET A 45 -5.46 8.10 2.43
N ALA A 46 -6.39 7.20 2.76
CA ALA A 46 -7.29 6.60 1.76
C ALA A 46 -8.27 7.62 1.18
N GLU A 47 -8.83 8.48 2.03
CA GLU A 47 -9.78 9.53 1.64
C GLU A 47 -9.15 10.61 0.77
N ASN A 48 -7.88 10.95 1.03
CA ASN A 48 -7.16 12.03 0.35
C ASN A 48 -6.11 11.53 -0.66
N LEU A 49 -6.17 10.25 -1.05
CA LEU A 49 -5.16 9.60 -1.87
C LEU A 49 -4.95 10.30 -3.22
N LYS A 50 -3.71 10.69 -3.51
CA LYS A 50 -3.26 11.25 -4.79
C LYS A 50 -2.32 10.27 -5.51
N PRO A 51 -2.16 10.38 -6.84
CA PRO A 51 -1.18 9.59 -7.59
C PRO A 51 0.25 9.66 -7.02
N SER A 52 0.66 10.82 -6.49
CA SER A 52 1.96 11.01 -5.83
C SER A 52 2.16 10.12 -4.60
N ASP A 53 1.07 9.73 -3.94
CA ASP A 53 1.09 8.97 -2.69
C ASP A 53 1.22 7.46 -2.94
N VAL A 54 1.04 6.98 -4.19
CA VAL A 54 1.14 5.56 -4.54
C VAL A 54 2.50 4.99 -4.16
N SER A 55 3.58 5.78 -4.32
CA SER A 55 4.93 5.39 -3.91
C SER A 55 5.01 5.11 -2.40
N LYS A 56 4.41 5.98 -1.57
CA LYS A 56 4.32 5.79 -0.11
C LYS A 56 3.50 4.56 0.25
N VAL A 57 2.36 4.35 -0.40
CA VAL A 57 1.50 3.18 -0.15
C VAL A 57 2.19 1.87 -0.59
N LEU A 58 2.99 1.89 -1.67
CA LEU A 58 3.82 0.76 -2.08
C LEU A 58 4.88 0.44 -1.02
N GLU A 59 5.52 1.43 -0.40
CA GLU A 59 6.48 1.18 0.67
C GLU A 59 5.82 0.50 1.88
N LEU A 60 4.63 0.95 2.26
CA LEU A 60 3.82 0.29 3.28
C LEU A 60 3.50 -1.16 2.89
N ALA A 61 3.08 -1.39 1.65
CA ALA A 61 2.78 -2.73 1.14
C ALA A 61 4.00 -3.67 1.21
N LEU A 62 5.19 -3.18 0.85
CA LEU A 62 6.43 -3.95 0.94
C LEU A 62 6.74 -4.31 2.40
N LYS A 63 6.65 -3.34 3.33
CA LYS A 63 6.83 -3.58 4.78
C LYS A 63 5.85 -4.65 5.29
N ILE A 64 4.57 -4.54 4.93
CA ILE A 64 3.53 -5.50 5.32
C ILE A 64 3.83 -6.90 4.78
N ARG A 65 4.20 -7.01 3.50
CA ARG A 65 4.47 -8.30 2.85
C ARG A 65 5.68 -9.00 3.45
N GLU A 66 6.73 -8.23 3.74
CA GLU A 66 8.03 -8.75 4.19
C GLU A 66 8.11 -8.93 5.71
N SER A 67 7.20 -8.31 6.46
CA SER A 67 7.15 -8.45 7.93
C SER A 67 6.84 -9.89 8.37
N GLY A 68 7.68 -10.42 9.25
CA GLY A 68 7.43 -11.67 9.96
C GLY A 68 6.43 -11.53 11.11
N ASP A 69 6.24 -10.31 11.61
CA ASP A 69 5.42 -10.01 12.79
C ASP A 69 3.94 -9.82 12.43
N ILE A 70 3.66 -9.29 11.24
CA ILE A 70 2.29 -9.15 10.72
C ILE A 70 1.78 -10.53 10.30
N LYS A 71 0.75 -11.05 10.98
CA LYS A 71 0.17 -12.37 10.69
C LYS A 71 -1.15 -12.30 9.95
N ASP A 72 -1.76 -11.12 9.86
CA ASP A 72 -3.01 -10.92 9.15
C ASP A 72 -2.86 -11.28 7.66
N THR A 73 -3.55 -12.34 7.26
CA THR A 73 -3.46 -12.90 5.90
C THR A 73 -4.18 -12.02 4.89
N GLU A 74 -5.25 -11.33 5.30
CA GLU A 74 -6.01 -10.44 4.43
C GLU A 74 -5.16 -9.21 4.07
N LEU A 75 -4.51 -8.62 5.06
CA LEU A 75 -3.59 -7.50 4.91
C LEU A 75 -2.38 -7.86 4.03
N LYS A 76 -1.75 -9.02 4.28
CA LYS A 76 -0.64 -9.52 3.45
C LYS A 76 -1.05 -9.79 2.00
N ASN A 77 -2.27 -10.29 1.79
CA ASN A 77 -2.82 -10.49 0.45
C ASN A 77 -3.11 -9.17 -0.26
N ALA A 78 -3.67 -8.18 0.44
CA ALA A 78 -3.90 -6.84 -0.11
C ALA A 78 -2.59 -6.18 -0.55
N ALA A 79 -1.55 -6.26 0.29
CA ALA A 79 -0.23 -5.76 -0.04
C ALA A 79 0.36 -6.46 -1.28
N SER A 80 0.25 -7.80 -1.34
CA SER A 80 0.74 -8.58 -2.47
C SER A 80 0.02 -8.25 -3.78
N LYS A 81 -1.30 -8.01 -3.72
CA LYS A 81 -2.11 -7.59 -4.87
C LYS A 81 -1.69 -6.22 -5.38
N LEU A 82 -1.49 -5.24 -4.49
CA LEU A 82 -1.02 -3.91 -4.87
C LEU A 82 0.35 -3.97 -5.56
N ILE A 83 1.30 -4.68 -4.97
CA ILE A 83 2.65 -4.82 -5.53
C ILE A 83 2.58 -5.42 -6.95
N ARG A 84 1.78 -6.49 -7.12
CA ARG A 84 1.62 -7.13 -8.43
C ARG A 84 0.93 -6.23 -9.46
N ALA A 85 -0.05 -5.43 -9.05
CA ALA A 85 -0.69 -4.47 -9.93
C ALA A 85 0.30 -3.44 -10.47
N ILE A 86 1.21 -2.95 -9.62
CA ILE A 86 2.29 -2.03 -10.01
C ILE A 86 3.37 -2.74 -10.84
N GLU A 87 3.67 -4.01 -10.57
CA GLU A 87 4.58 -4.81 -11.41
C GLU A 87 4.07 -4.92 -12.85
N MET A 88 2.75 -5.07 -13.01
CA MET A 88 2.09 -5.31 -14.29
C MET A 88 1.67 -4.05 -15.06
N SER A 89 1.75 -2.86 -14.45
CA SER A 89 1.53 -1.56 -15.11
C SER A 89 2.75 -1.07 -15.86
#